data_AF-A0A8H3I823-F1
#
_entry.id   AF-A0A8H3I823-F1
#
_cell.length_a   1.000
_cell.length_b   1.000
_cell.length_c   1.000
_cell.angle_alpha   90.00
_cell.angle_beta   90.00
_cell.angle_gamma   90.00
#
_symmetry.space_group_name_H-M   'P 1'
#
loop_
_entity.id
_entity.type
_entity.pdbx_description
1 polymer ?
#
loop_
_entity_poly.entity_id
_entity_poly.type
_entity_poly.pdbx_seq_one_letter_code
_entity_poly.pdbx_strand_id
1 'polypeptide(L)'
;MKIDGRNTRGRLITLGAISLILASVLYIASRVSSFSALRQQGAFGNSLSSIPNHQPPTTGSYSHSSQEATSALESLLEQDIELSDLAGKGQRVSALSTLLEAIIEDPTIPRDGFFGFRTQEFGWWRLSSKTYLPWADRLESEVGIVMCVGQKNFVLAAQNIRTLRNVLGSTLPIDIFYAGEHDFPWEKRKELENFAPDIHTLNILDFYDDTVAGINDSLTENGWVMKPFAMLASRFQKAILVDADTIFLQRPDTYFDDDIHLKETGTLFYHDRAVKGGYTGWIDTLKWIKEVLKDRKPSAMLKESIFWTAKLEHQQESGLVFMDKQKPDVFTSLMFATWMNTKAAREEYVYKHIFGDKETFWLACELTSTPYYFNPFYTGMIGHYEAGAKEMCSVQLLHLDSGGSPFWLNGGLRENKRLDQELGQKDFATLTDYIPAGVTWAEQPRWRYMKNGVFCTDAKPDRVKSVEKAELTKLIEDMIIEATEVDKMFPN
;
A
#
# COMPACT_ATOMS: atom_id res chain seq x y z
N MET A 1 -44.20 -43.82 32.80
CA MET A 1 -44.73 -44.77 31.79
C MET A 1 -43.71 -44.84 30.66
N LYS A 2 -42.98 -45.96 30.54
CA LYS A 2 -42.17 -46.35 29.35
C LYS A 2 -43.16 -46.61 28.18
N ILE A 3 -42.83 -46.57 26.87
CA ILE A 3 -42.00 -47.44 26.01
C ILE A 3 -42.14 -46.80 24.60
N ASP A 4 -41.07 -46.41 23.89
CA ASP A 4 -40.31 -47.15 22.84
C ASP A 4 -41.07 -47.52 21.55
N GLY A 5 -40.37 -47.39 20.41
CA GLY A 5 -40.90 -47.70 19.08
C GLY A 5 -40.00 -47.27 17.91
N ARG A 6 -38.81 -47.87 17.79
CA ARG A 6 -37.90 -47.81 16.61
C ARG A 6 -38.37 -48.68 15.43
N ASN A 7 -37.80 -48.36 14.25
CA ASN A 7 -37.31 -49.20 13.12
C ASN A 7 -37.98 -48.88 11.76
N THR A 8 -37.23 -48.59 10.69
CA THR A 8 -36.32 -49.49 9.94
C THR A 8 -35.40 -48.67 9.00
N ARG A 9 -34.07 -48.87 8.95
CA ARG A 9 -33.26 -49.65 7.95
C ARG A 9 -33.56 -49.31 6.47
N GLY A 10 -32.59 -48.99 5.58
CA GLY A 10 -31.13 -48.87 5.69
C GLY A 10 -30.41 -48.69 4.33
N ARG A 11 -29.07 -48.55 4.42
CA ARG A 11 -27.99 -48.88 3.44
C ARG A 11 -28.09 -48.40 1.98
N LEU A 12 -27.16 -47.49 1.62
CA LEU A 12 -26.27 -47.46 0.45
C LEU A 12 -25.63 -46.05 0.50
N ILE A 13 -24.37 -45.82 0.87
CA ILE A 13 -23.13 -46.16 0.17
C ILE A 13 -21.97 -45.90 1.15
N THR A 14 -21.24 -46.95 1.51
CA THR A 14 -19.90 -46.88 2.11
C THR A 14 -19.07 -47.85 1.29
N LEU A 15 -18.15 -47.36 0.44
CA LEU A 15 -17.00 -48.10 -0.12
C LEU A 15 -16.10 -47.27 -1.07
N GLY A 16 -16.00 -45.93 -0.90
CA GLY A 16 -15.17 -45.08 -1.78
C GLY A 16 -14.00 -44.34 -1.11
N ALA A 17 -14.01 -44.17 0.22
CA ALA A 17 -13.14 -43.17 0.87
C ALA A 17 -11.95 -43.74 1.68
N ILE A 18 -11.72 -45.06 1.66
CA ILE A 18 -10.67 -45.69 2.50
C ILE A 18 -9.50 -46.28 1.68
N SER A 19 -9.53 -46.18 0.34
CA SER A 19 -8.44 -46.72 -0.50
C SER A 19 -7.41 -45.68 -1.01
N LEU A 20 -7.49 -44.41 -0.61
CA LEU A 20 -6.56 -43.36 -1.06
C LEU A 20 -5.60 -42.82 0.01
N ILE A 21 -5.72 -43.31 1.26
CA ILE A 21 -4.86 -42.87 2.38
C ILE A 21 -3.66 -43.81 2.61
N LEU A 22 -3.62 -44.98 1.96
CA LEU A 22 -2.53 -45.96 2.09
C LEU A 22 -1.52 -45.98 0.93
N ALA A 23 -1.72 -45.18 -0.13
CA ALA A 23 -0.78 -45.10 -1.26
C ALA A 23 0.27 -43.96 -1.13
N SER A 24 0.04 -42.98 -0.24
CA SER A 24 0.92 -41.80 -0.12
C SER A 24 2.01 -41.94 0.96
N VAL A 25 1.97 -43.00 1.78
CA VAL A 25 2.90 -43.20 2.91
C VAL A 25 4.11 -44.07 2.53
N LEU A 26 4.14 -44.65 1.33
CA LEU A 26 5.24 -45.51 0.86
C LEU A 26 6.17 -44.87 -0.19
N TYR A 27 5.94 -43.62 -0.59
CA TYR A 27 6.79 -42.92 -1.60
C TYR A 27 7.86 -41.99 -0.98
N ILE A 28 7.83 -41.75 0.34
CA ILE A 28 8.73 -40.79 1.03
C ILE A 28 9.97 -41.46 1.65
N ALA A 29 10.09 -42.80 1.60
CA ALA A 29 11.17 -43.52 2.28
C ALA A 29 12.39 -43.89 1.39
N SER A 30 12.52 -43.39 0.17
CA SER A 30 13.74 -43.62 -0.62
C SER A 30 14.12 -42.45 -1.52
N ARG A 31 14.93 -41.54 -0.96
CA ARG A 31 16.20 -41.04 -1.55
C ARG A 31 16.64 -39.74 -0.87
N VAL A 32 17.17 -39.91 0.33
CA VAL A 32 18.20 -39.03 0.89
C VAL A 32 19.53 -39.75 0.66
N SER A 33 20.36 -39.23 -0.24
CA SER A 33 21.82 -39.44 -0.25
C SER A 33 22.44 -38.74 -1.44
N SER A 34 23.01 -37.55 -1.22
CA SER A 34 24.35 -37.15 -1.67
C SER A 34 24.55 -35.65 -1.43
N PHE A 35 25.10 -35.33 -0.26
CA PHE A 35 25.82 -34.07 0.00
C PHE A 35 27.29 -34.34 -0.30
N SER A 36 27.91 -33.56 -1.18
CA SER A 36 29.27 -33.02 -1.02
C SER A 36 29.75 -32.31 -2.30
N ALA A 37 30.59 -31.30 -2.07
CA ALA A 37 31.44 -30.59 -3.03
C ALA A 37 30.78 -29.51 -3.91
N LEU A 38 30.86 -28.25 -3.45
CA LEU A 38 31.63 -27.19 -4.12
C LEU A 38 31.66 -25.94 -3.22
N ARG A 39 32.72 -25.84 -2.43
CA ARG A 39 33.12 -24.65 -1.68
C ARG A 39 34.61 -24.47 -1.92
N GLN A 40 34.99 -23.65 -2.90
CA GLN A 40 36.27 -22.92 -2.94
C GLN A 40 36.37 -22.07 -4.23
N GLN A 41 37.07 -20.92 -4.09
CA GLN A 41 37.31 -19.80 -5.01
C GLN A 41 36.31 -18.64 -4.79
N GLY A 42 36.63 -17.51 -4.14
CA GLY A 42 37.92 -16.97 -3.72
C GLY A 42 38.50 -16.02 -4.77
N ALA A 43 38.07 -14.75 -4.76
CA ALA A 43 38.88 -13.56 -5.10
C ALA A 43 37.99 -12.29 -5.07
N PHE A 44 38.04 -11.55 -3.95
CA PHE A 44 37.78 -10.10 -3.94
C PHE A 44 39.06 -9.42 -4.45
N GLY A 45 38.95 -8.69 -5.56
CA GLY A 45 40.05 -7.93 -6.16
C GLY A 45 39.54 -6.59 -6.65
N ASN A 46 40.13 -5.52 -6.12
CA ASN A 46 39.91 -4.12 -6.48
C ASN A 46 40.03 -3.87 -7.99
N SER A 47 39.09 -3.11 -8.55
CA SER A 47 39.24 -2.40 -9.83
C SER A 47 38.34 -1.17 -9.85
N LEU A 48 38.74 -0.13 -9.10
CA LEU A 48 38.30 1.24 -9.31
C LEU A 48 39.25 1.87 -10.35
N SER A 49 38.86 1.85 -11.62
CA SER A 49 39.39 2.78 -12.63
C SER A 49 38.56 2.73 -13.91
N SER A 50 38.31 3.93 -14.47
CA SER A 50 37.71 4.29 -15.76
C SER A 50 36.18 4.40 -15.82
N ILE A 51 35.67 5.58 -15.44
CA ILE A 51 34.40 6.11 -15.96
C ILE A 51 34.68 6.62 -17.39
N PRO A 52 34.03 6.12 -18.45
CA PRO A 52 34.10 6.74 -19.77
C PRO A 52 33.31 8.05 -19.73
N ASN A 53 33.88 9.11 -20.28
CA ASN A 53 33.17 10.35 -20.57
C ASN A 53 31.95 10.02 -21.45
N HIS A 54 30.75 10.10 -20.90
CA HIS A 54 29.51 10.09 -21.68
C HIS A 54 29.42 11.40 -22.46
N GLN A 55 29.62 11.34 -23.78
CA GLN A 55 29.08 12.37 -24.66
C GLN A 55 27.55 12.22 -24.69
N PRO A 56 26.79 13.33 -24.71
CA PRO A 56 25.34 13.26 -24.90
C PRO A 56 25.03 12.57 -26.24
N PRO A 57 24.02 11.69 -26.29
CA PRO A 57 23.68 10.99 -27.53
C PRO A 57 23.28 12.01 -28.61
N THR A 58 23.69 11.75 -29.85
CA THR A 58 23.28 12.54 -31.00
C THR A 58 21.77 12.39 -31.23
N THR A 59 21.09 13.46 -31.65
CA THR A 59 19.63 13.53 -31.88
C THR A 59 19.02 12.36 -32.67
N GLY A 60 19.80 11.66 -33.50
CA GLY A 60 19.35 10.45 -34.22
C GLY A 60 19.15 9.18 -33.37
N SER A 61 19.74 9.05 -32.18
CA SER A 61 19.54 7.87 -31.33
C SER A 61 18.22 7.92 -30.56
N TYR A 62 17.81 9.12 -30.14
CA TYR A 62 16.55 9.35 -29.43
C TYR A 62 15.33 9.17 -30.33
N SER A 63 15.42 9.64 -31.58
CA SER A 63 14.35 9.40 -32.57
C SER A 63 14.16 7.91 -32.88
N HIS A 64 15.23 7.12 -32.83
CA HIS A 64 15.16 5.67 -33.03
C HIS A 64 14.54 4.96 -31.81
N SER A 65 14.95 5.30 -30.58
CA SER A 65 14.39 4.68 -29.37
C SER A 65 12.91 5.01 -29.16
N SER A 66 12.49 6.24 -29.49
CA SER A 66 11.08 6.63 -29.39
C SER A 66 10.20 5.91 -30.42
N GLN A 67 10.68 5.76 -31.66
CA GLN A 67 9.97 5.01 -32.72
C GLN A 67 9.83 3.54 -32.35
N GLU A 68 10.89 2.92 -31.84
CA GLU A 68 10.85 1.52 -31.35
C GLU A 68 9.85 1.36 -30.19
N ALA A 69 9.85 2.28 -29.23
CA ALA A 69 8.89 2.28 -28.12
C ALA A 69 7.44 2.45 -28.60
N THR A 70 7.19 3.37 -29.54
CA THR A 70 5.86 3.55 -30.15
C THR A 70 5.41 2.31 -30.89
N SER A 71 6.24 1.73 -31.77
CA SER A 71 5.88 0.52 -32.52
C SER A 71 5.66 -0.70 -31.61
N ALA A 72 6.45 -0.84 -30.53
CA ALA A 72 6.23 -1.88 -29.54
C ALA A 72 4.88 -1.70 -28.82
N LEU A 73 4.55 -0.46 -28.43
CA LEU A 73 3.27 -0.14 -27.80
C LEU A 73 2.08 -0.44 -28.73
N GLU A 74 2.15 0.01 -29.98
CA GLU A 74 1.13 -0.25 -31.01
C GLU A 74 0.91 -1.75 -31.21
N SER A 75 1.99 -2.53 -31.37
CA SER A 75 1.91 -3.98 -31.54
C SER A 75 1.30 -4.70 -30.34
N LEU A 76 1.54 -4.21 -29.11
CA LEU A 76 0.92 -4.77 -27.91
C LEU A 76 -0.57 -4.43 -27.81
N LEU A 77 -0.97 -3.24 -28.27
CA LEU A 77 -2.36 -2.77 -28.28
C LEU A 77 -3.24 -3.47 -29.32
N GLU A 78 -2.65 -4.03 -30.39
CA GLU A 78 -3.36 -4.83 -31.40
C GLU A 78 -3.82 -6.20 -30.87
N GLN A 79 -3.23 -6.66 -29.77
CA GLN A 79 -3.60 -7.93 -29.14
C GLN A 79 -4.83 -7.68 -28.26
N ASP A 80 -5.75 -8.63 -28.16
CA ASP A 80 -6.79 -8.56 -27.12
C ASP A 80 -6.23 -9.18 -25.83
N ILE A 81 -6.45 -8.52 -24.69
CA ILE A 81 -6.13 -9.07 -23.37
C ILE A 81 -7.41 -9.19 -22.56
N GLU A 82 -7.58 -10.34 -21.92
CA GLU A 82 -8.64 -10.57 -20.96
C GLU A 82 -8.43 -9.68 -19.72
N LEU A 83 -9.52 -9.32 -19.04
CA LEU A 83 -9.47 -8.54 -17.78
C LEU A 83 -8.56 -9.18 -16.71
N SER A 84 -8.46 -10.51 -16.73
CA SER A 84 -7.65 -11.30 -15.80
C SER A 84 -6.15 -11.35 -16.15
N ASP A 85 -5.75 -10.90 -17.35
CA ASP A 85 -4.35 -10.91 -17.78
C ASP A 85 -3.59 -9.67 -17.27
N LEU A 86 -3.36 -9.63 -15.96
CA LEU A 86 -2.58 -8.56 -15.31
C LEU A 86 -1.13 -8.53 -15.82
N ALA A 87 -0.58 -9.66 -16.23
CA ALA A 87 0.79 -9.72 -16.75
C ALA A 87 0.89 -9.03 -18.11
N GLY A 88 -0.03 -9.32 -19.04
CA GLY A 88 -0.14 -8.64 -20.34
C GLY A 88 -0.45 -7.14 -20.19
N LYS A 89 -1.37 -6.76 -19.29
CA LYS A 89 -1.62 -5.35 -18.97
C LYS A 89 -0.36 -4.65 -18.42
N GLY A 90 0.39 -5.32 -17.55
CA GLY A 90 1.66 -4.80 -17.02
C GLY A 90 2.74 -4.60 -18.10
N GLN A 91 2.82 -5.49 -19.09
CA GLN A 91 3.73 -5.33 -20.24
C GLN A 91 3.38 -4.10 -21.09
N ARG A 92 2.08 -3.89 -21.38
CA ARG A 92 1.58 -2.68 -22.07
C ARG A 92 1.96 -1.40 -21.34
N VAL A 93 1.74 -1.38 -20.02
CA VAL A 93 2.07 -0.23 -19.17
C VAL A 93 3.59 0.00 -19.11
N SER A 94 4.40 -1.07 -19.05
CA SER A 94 5.86 -0.97 -19.09
C SER A 94 6.35 -0.35 -20.42
N ALA A 95 5.78 -0.75 -21.56
CA ALA A 95 6.07 -0.13 -22.85
C ALA A 95 5.68 1.35 -22.90
N LEU A 96 4.55 1.73 -22.28
CA LEU A 96 4.18 3.14 -22.11
C LEU A 96 5.25 3.91 -21.33
N SER A 97 5.83 3.33 -20.26
CA SER A 97 6.89 3.97 -19.47
C SER A 97 8.08 4.33 -20.34
N THR A 98 8.54 3.41 -21.19
CA THR A 98 9.68 3.66 -22.09
C THR A 98 9.39 4.82 -23.06
N LEU A 99 8.16 4.92 -23.57
CA LEU A 99 7.76 6.06 -24.38
C LEU A 99 7.77 7.37 -23.58
N LEU A 100 7.30 7.35 -22.32
CA LEU A 100 7.30 8.52 -21.46
C LEU A 100 8.71 8.98 -21.07
N GLU A 101 9.64 8.07 -20.81
CA GLU A 101 11.05 8.38 -20.60
C GLU A 101 11.62 9.13 -21.81
N ALA A 102 11.38 8.61 -23.02
CA ALA A 102 11.81 9.28 -24.24
C ALA A 102 11.21 10.70 -24.37
N ILE A 103 9.91 10.87 -24.10
CA ILE A 103 9.23 12.19 -24.16
C ILE A 103 9.79 13.18 -23.14
N ILE A 104 10.16 12.73 -21.94
CA ILE A 104 10.75 13.62 -20.92
C ILE A 104 12.17 14.02 -21.31
N GLU A 105 12.96 13.10 -21.86
CA GLU A 105 14.32 13.37 -22.32
C GLU A 105 14.34 14.28 -23.56
N ASP A 106 13.39 14.09 -24.48
CA ASP A 106 13.20 14.92 -25.68
C ASP A 106 11.73 15.41 -25.78
N PRO A 107 11.43 16.61 -25.24
CA PRO A 107 10.10 17.19 -25.29
C PRO A 107 9.56 17.50 -26.70
N THR A 108 10.37 17.35 -27.75
CA THR A 108 9.94 17.50 -29.14
C THR A 108 9.21 16.26 -29.68
N ILE A 109 9.35 15.11 -29.01
CA ILE A 109 8.64 13.88 -29.37
C ILE A 109 7.11 14.09 -29.23
N PRO A 110 6.32 13.75 -30.27
CA PRO A 110 4.86 13.85 -30.21
C PRO A 110 4.27 12.98 -29.10
N ARG A 111 3.25 13.52 -28.42
CA ARG A 111 2.58 12.84 -27.30
C ARG A 111 1.38 11.99 -27.73
N ASP A 112 1.14 11.86 -29.03
CA ASP A 112 -0.03 11.17 -29.59
C ASP A 112 -0.09 9.70 -29.14
N GLY A 113 1.06 9.02 -29.08
CA GLY A 113 1.15 7.64 -28.57
C GLY A 113 0.70 7.51 -27.13
N PHE A 114 1.10 8.45 -26.25
CA PHE A 114 0.62 8.48 -24.86
C PHE A 114 -0.90 8.71 -24.81
N PHE A 115 -1.41 9.70 -25.52
CA PHE A 115 -2.84 10.03 -25.49
C PHE A 115 -3.71 8.93 -26.11
N GLY A 116 -3.23 8.26 -27.17
CA GLY A 116 -3.88 7.11 -27.79
C GLY A 116 -3.97 5.94 -26.82
N PHE A 117 -2.84 5.54 -26.23
CA PHE A 117 -2.79 4.48 -25.23
C PHE A 117 -3.67 4.79 -24.02
N ARG A 118 -3.56 5.99 -23.47
CA ARG A 118 -4.40 6.45 -22.37
C ARG A 118 -5.88 6.35 -22.75
N THR A 119 -6.27 6.77 -23.95
CA THR A 119 -7.66 6.70 -24.40
C THR A 119 -8.16 5.26 -24.48
N GLN A 120 -7.34 4.35 -25.01
CA GLN A 120 -7.70 2.94 -25.17
C GLN A 120 -7.73 2.17 -23.84
N GLU A 121 -6.72 2.35 -22.99
CA GLU A 121 -6.49 1.52 -21.80
C GLU A 121 -6.96 2.17 -20.50
N PHE A 122 -7.04 3.50 -20.49
CA PHE A 122 -7.34 4.38 -19.34
C PHE A 122 -8.37 5.46 -19.70
N GLY A 123 -9.26 5.21 -20.67
CA GLY A 123 -10.22 6.19 -21.17
C GLY A 123 -11.20 6.73 -20.12
N TRP A 124 -11.34 6.01 -19.00
CA TRP A 124 -12.09 6.38 -17.81
C TRP A 124 -11.41 7.42 -16.93
N TRP A 125 -10.11 7.66 -17.09
CA TRP A 125 -9.47 8.83 -16.51
C TRP A 125 -9.97 10.07 -17.25
N ARG A 126 -10.15 11.21 -16.58
CA ARG A 126 -10.45 12.52 -17.18
C ARG A 126 -9.31 13.46 -16.78
N LEU A 127 -8.44 13.78 -17.74
CA LEU A 127 -7.31 14.66 -17.47
C LEU A 127 -7.84 16.05 -17.10
N SER A 128 -7.40 16.52 -15.94
CA SER A 128 -7.72 17.85 -15.41
C SER A 128 -6.45 18.68 -15.42
N SER A 129 -6.57 20.01 -15.60
CA SER A 129 -5.43 20.93 -15.45
C SER A 129 -4.81 20.89 -14.05
N LYS A 130 -5.52 20.34 -13.06
CA LYS A 130 -5.03 20.13 -11.70
C LYS A 130 -4.13 18.89 -11.58
N THR A 131 -4.30 17.90 -12.45
CA THR A 131 -3.58 16.63 -12.36
C THR A 131 -2.14 16.80 -12.79
N TYR A 132 -1.22 16.20 -12.04
CA TYR A 132 0.18 16.15 -12.44
C TYR A 132 0.39 15.23 -13.65
N LEU A 133 1.22 15.67 -14.59
CA LEU A 133 1.76 14.86 -15.68
C LEU A 133 3.29 14.95 -15.65
N PRO A 134 4.03 13.83 -15.85
CA PRO A 134 5.49 13.80 -15.74
C PRO A 134 6.25 14.83 -16.59
N TRP A 135 5.70 15.22 -17.74
CA TRP A 135 6.28 16.20 -18.67
C TRP A 135 5.70 17.61 -18.52
N ALA A 136 4.90 17.88 -17.49
CA ALA A 136 4.37 19.22 -17.25
C ALA A 136 5.47 20.12 -16.67
N ASP A 137 5.75 21.24 -17.36
CA ASP A 137 6.66 22.28 -16.85
C ASP A 137 6.09 22.86 -15.55
N ARG A 138 6.65 22.44 -14.41
CA ARG A 138 6.37 23.02 -13.10
C ARG A 138 7.67 23.53 -12.50
N LEU A 139 7.65 24.79 -12.09
CA LEU A 139 8.83 25.53 -11.65
C LEU A 139 9.36 25.07 -10.28
N GLU A 140 8.56 24.36 -9.48
CA GLU A 140 8.96 23.82 -8.19
C GLU A 140 8.39 22.40 -7.96
N SER A 141 9.19 21.54 -7.34
CA SER A 141 8.77 20.21 -6.90
C SER A 141 7.92 20.31 -5.64
N GLU A 142 6.61 20.42 -5.81
CA GLU A 142 5.65 20.34 -4.71
C GLU A 142 5.56 18.89 -4.22
N VAL A 143 6.26 18.59 -3.12
CA VAL A 143 5.92 17.46 -2.25
C VAL A 143 4.60 17.79 -1.57
N GLY A 144 3.66 16.85 -1.49
CA GLY A 144 2.39 17.10 -0.81
C GLY A 144 1.69 15.85 -0.31
N ILE A 145 0.79 16.05 0.64
CA ILE A 145 0.00 15.00 1.27
C ILE A 145 -1.31 14.83 0.53
N VAL A 146 -1.68 13.58 0.26
CA VAL A 146 -2.95 13.18 -0.36
C VAL A 146 -3.74 12.37 0.68
N MET A 147 -4.95 12.81 1.01
CA MET A 147 -5.80 12.13 1.99
C MET A 147 -7.18 11.84 1.39
N CYS A 148 -7.71 10.64 1.60
CA CYS A 148 -9.10 10.31 1.25
C CYS A 148 -9.99 10.47 2.49
N VAL A 149 -11.00 11.34 2.42
CA VAL A 149 -11.86 11.66 3.57
C VAL A 149 -13.33 11.66 3.19
N GLY A 150 -14.09 10.79 3.85
CA GLY A 150 -15.55 10.83 3.87
C GLY A 150 -16.08 11.20 5.25
N GLN A 151 -17.40 11.37 5.36
CA GLN A 151 -18.08 11.83 6.59
C GLN A 151 -17.68 11.07 7.87
N LYS A 152 -17.50 9.75 7.79
CA LYS A 152 -17.19 8.87 8.93
C LYS A 152 -15.79 9.05 9.49
N ASN A 153 -14.87 9.56 8.66
CA ASN A 153 -13.46 9.73 9.02
C ASN A 153 -13.09 11.21 9.23
N PHE A 154 -14.05 12.12 9.18
CA PHE A 154 -13.84 13.57 9.32
C PHE A 154 -13.06 13.94 10.60
N VAL A 155 -13.46 13.42 11.76
CA VAL A 155 -12.79 13.72 13.03
C VAL A 155 -11.35 13.19 13.03
N LEU A 156 -11.14 11.98 12.51
CA LEU A 156 -9.79 11.38 12.41
C LEU A 156 -8.89 12.22 11.49
N ALA A 157 -9.41 12.63 10.32
CA ALA A 157 -8.70 13.52 9.41
C ALA A 157 -8.36 14.86 10.07
N ALA A 158 -9.30 15.46 10.82
CA ALA A 158 -9.06 16.70 11.54
C ALA A 158 -7.97 16.55 12.62
N GLN A 159 -7.97 15.45 13.39
CA GLN A 159 -6.94 15.13 14.38
C GLN A 159 -5.57 14.95 13.73
N ASN A 160 -5.52 14.25 12.59
CA ASN A 160 -4.29 14.04 11.83
C ASN A 160 -3.73 15.38 11.29
N ILE A 161 -4.57 16.20 10.64
CA ILE A 161 -4.14 17.50 10.10
C ILE A 161 -3.61 18.41 11.20
N ARG A 162 -4.29 18.50 12.35
CA ARG A 162 -3.80 19.31 13.47
C ARG A 162 -2.52 18.77 14.08
N THR A 163 -2.37 17.45 14.17
CA THR A 163 -1.11 16.82 14.59
C THR A 163 0.03 17.19 13.64
N LEU A 164 -0.17 17.06 12.33
CA LEU A 164 0.81 17.44 11.32
C LEU A 164 1.21 18.91 11.44
N ARG A 165 0.24 19.82 11.58
CA ARG A 165 0.48 21.27 11.61
C ARG A 165 1.04 21.77 12.94
N ASN A 166 0.38 21.44 14.05
CA ASN A 166 0.60 22.09 15.33
C ASN A 166 1.63 21.35 16.19
N VAL A 167 1.77 20.03 16.01
CA VAL A 167 2.73 19.23 16.78
C VAL A 167 4.01 18.98 15.98
N LEU A 168 3.87 18.49 14.74
CA LEU A 168 5.04 18.14 13.90
C LEU A 168 5.58 19.33 13.11
N GLY A 169 4.85 20.45 13.03
CA GLY A 169 5.27 21.64 12.29
C GLY A 169 5.45 21.37 10.78
N SER A 170 4.67 20.44 10.22
CA SER A 170 4.69 20.14 8.78
C SER A 170 4.10 21.29 7.99
N THR A 171 4.76 21.63 6.88
CA THR A 171 4.36 22.70 5.96
C THR A 171 3.93 22.18 4.59
N LEU A 172 3.87 20.85 4.42
CA LEU A 172 3.46 20.25 3.15
C LEU A 172 1.99 20.60 2.84
N PRO A 173 1.65 21.03 1.62
CA PRO A 173 0.25 21.20 1.21
C PRO A 173 -0.52 19.87 1.29
N ILE A 174 -1.83 19.95 1.53
CA ILE A 174 -2.70 18.77 1.70
C ILE A 174 -3.86 18.83 0.71
N ASP A 175 -3.93 17.86 -0.21
CA ASP A 175 -5.10 17.64 -1.06
C ASP A 175 -5.98 16.53 -0.43
N ILE A 176 -7.20 16.90 -0.07
CA ILE A 176 -8.21 16.01 0.52
C ILE A 176 -9.23 15.61 -0.55
N PHE A 177 -9.23 14.34 -0.93
CA PHE A 177 -10.16 13.79 -1.91
C PHE A 177 -11.40 13.19 -1.26
N TYR A 178 -12.54 13.43 -1.89
CA TYR A 178 -13.86 12.91 -1.51
C TYR A 178 -14.69 12.59 -2.77
N ALA A 179 -15.77 11.81 -2.65
CA ALA A 179 -16.65 11.43 -3.75
C ALA A 179 -18.05 12.06 -3.66
N GLY A 180 -18.18 13.31 -4.12
CA GLY A 180 -19.45 14.02 -4.18
C GLY A 180 -20.02 14.46 -2.81
N GLU A 181 -21.16 15.15 -2.86
CA GLU A 181 -21.75 15.80 -1.68
C GLU A 181 -22.19 14.82 -0.59
N HIS A 182 -22.68 13.65 -1.00
CA HIS A 182 -23.12 12.62 -0.08
C HIS A 182 -21.95 11.99 0.71
N ASP A 183 -20.78 11.85 0.08
CA ASP A 183 -19.60 11.30 0.77
C ASP A 183 -19.00 12.29 1.76
N PHE A 184 -18.87 13.57 1.35
CA PHE A 184 -18.29 14.61 2.19
C PHE A 184 -18.94 15.99 1.95
N PRO A 185 -19.92 16.37 2.81
CA PRO A 185 -20.66 17.61 2.69
C PRO A 185 -19.80 18.86 2.74
N TRP A 186 -20.32 19.93 2.14
CA TRP A 186 -19.67 21.23 2.06
C TRP A 186 -19.16 21.77 3.38
N GLU A 187 -20.01 21.72 4.39
CA GLU A 187 -19.71 22.29 5.70
C GLU A 187 -18.46 21.64 6.27
N LYS A 188 -18.38 20.31 6.25
CA LYS A 188 -17.21 19.56 6.75
C LYS A 188 -15.94 19.81 5.92
N ARG A 189 -16.06 19.92 4.59
CA ARG A 189 -14.93 20.27 3.72
C ARG A 189 -14.34 21.63 4.13
N LYS A 190 -15.22 22.60 4.34
CA LYS A 190 -14.83 23.95 4.75
C LYS A 190 -14.18 23.99 6.13
N GLU A 191 -14.64 23.18 7.08
CA GLU A 191 -13.98 23.07 8.39
C GLU A 191 -12.51 22.63 8.26
N LEU A 192 -12.20 21.64 7.41
CA LEU A 192 -10.81 21.20 7.22
C LEU A 192 -9.97 22.25 6.47
N GLU A 193 -10.52 22.89 5.44
CA GLU A 193 -9.84 23.94 4.69
C GLU A 193 -9.55 25.20 5.55
N ASN A 194 -10.35 25.44 6.58
CA ASN A 194 -10.13 26.54 7.50
C ASN A 194 -8.92 26.34 8.44
N PHE A 195 -8.36 25.13 8.52
CA PHE A 195 -7.17 24.88 9.34
C PHE A 195 -5.90 25.51 8.76
N ALA A 196 -5.75 25.57 7.43
CA ALA A 196 -4.62 26.22 6.78
C ALA A 196 -4.93 26.52 5.29
N PRO A 197 -4.36 27.60 4.70
CA PRO A 197 -4.69 28.02 3.33
C PRO A 197 -4.20 27.06 2.23
N ASP A 198 -3.28 26.16 2.56
CA ASP A 198 -2.69 25.16 1.66
C ASP A 198 -3.37 23.78 1.77
N ILE A 199 -4.53 23.73 2.43
CA ILE A 199 -5.42 22.57 2.49
C ILE A 199 -6.54 22.78 1.48
N HIS A 200 -6.73 21.80 0.59
CA HIS A 200 -7.73 21.86 -0.47
C HIS A 200 -8.57 20.60 -0.49
N THR A 201 -9.88 20.75 -0.63
CA THR A 201 -10.76 19.61 -0.93
C THR A 201 -11.01 19.48 -2.43
N LEU A 202 -10.98 18.25 -2.94
CA LEU A 202 -11.13 17.93 -4.36
C LEU A 202 -12.15 16.79 -4.55
N ASN A 203 -13.16 17.03 -5.38
CA ASN A 203 -14.11 15.99 -5.76
C ASN A 203 -13.45 15.02 -6.73
N ILE A 204 -13.22 13.77 -6.30
CA ILE A 204 -12.57 12.74 -7.11
C ILE A 204 -13.37 12.43 -8.39
N LEU A 205 -14.70 12.59 -8.35
CA LEU A 205 -15.60 12.32 -9.49
C LEU A 205 -15.39 13.29 -10.66
N ASP A 206 -14.74 14.43 -10.43
CA ASP A 206 -14.39 15.37 -11.50
C ASP A 206 -13.23 14.86 -12.37
N PHE A 207 -12.45 13.89 -11.87
CA PHE A 207 -11.24 13.35 -12.50
C PHE A 207 -11.46 12.02 -13.21
N TYR A 208 -12.64 11.41 -13.09
CA TYR A 208 -12.89 10.06 -13.62
C TYR A 208 -14.30 9.89 -14.17
N ASP A 209 -14.44 9.01 -15.16
CA ASP A 209 -15.73 8.45 -15.55
C ASP A 209 -16.13 7.39 -14.54
N ASP A 210 -17.01 7.78 -13.61
CA ASP A 210 -17.46 6.94 -12.53
C ASP A 210 -18.29 5.74 -13.00
N THR A 211 -18.82 5.75 -14.23
CA THR A 211 -19.50 4.56 -14.79
C THR A 211 -18.55 3.39 -15.00
N VAL A 212 -17.25 3.66 -15.14
CA VAL A 212 -16.18 2.65 -15.28
C VAL A 212 -15.38 2.53 -13.98
N ALA A 213 -15.03 3.65 -13.35
CA ALA A 213 -14.26 3.63 -12.11
C ALA A 213 -15.06 3.03 -10.94
N GLY A 214 -16.37 3.30 -10.88
CA GLY A 214 -17.28 2.83 -9.83
C GLY A 214 -16.80 3.21 -8.43
N ILE A 215 -16.35 4.45 -8.27
CA ILE A 215 -15.91 5.02 -6.99
C ILE A 215 -17.14 5.27 -6.12
N ASN A 216 -18.20 5.87 -6.65
CA ASN A 216 -19.41 6.17 -5.88
C ASN A 216 -20.10 4.89 -5.36
N ASP A 217 -20.16 3.84 -6.20
CA ASP A 217 -20.70 2.53 -5.84
C ASP A 217 -19.93 1.87 -4.68
N SER A 218 -18.64 2.16 -4.56
CA SER A 218 -17.78 1.55 -3.54
C SER A 218 -17.96 2.14 -2.15
N LEU A 219 -18.57 3.32 -2.02
CA LEU A 219 -18.68 4.05 -0.75
C LEU A 219 -19.53 3.32 0.30
N THR A 220 -20.43 2.43 -0.14
CA THR A 220 -21.36 1.71 0.76
C THR A 220 -20.84 0.36 1.22
N GLU A 221 -20.00 -0.31 0.42
CA GLU A 221 -19.60 -1.71 0.67
C GLU A 221 -18.08 -1.94 0.69
N ASN A 222 -17.27 -1.12 0.00
CA ASN A 222 -15.82 -1.35 -0.20
C ASN A 222 -15.01 -0.04 -0.34
N GLY A 223 -15.19 0.90 0.60
CA GLY A 223 -14.69 2.29 0.52
C GLY A 223 -13.17 2.52 0.54
N TRP A 224 -12.36 1.52 0.24
CA TRP A 224 -10.89 1.59 0.22
C TRP A 224 -10.31 1.94 -1.16
N VAL A 225 -11.13 1.83 -2.21
CA VAL A 225 -10.68 1.94 -3.60
C VAL A 225 -10.12 3.31 -3.99
N MET A 226 -10.50 4.38 -3.29
CA MET A 226 -10.23 5.76 -3.71
C MET A 226 -8.74 6.12 -3.68
N LYS A 227 -7.93 5.40 -2.90
CA LYS A 227 -6.51 5.72 -2.63
C LYS A 227 -5.65 5.85 -3.90
N PRO A 228 -5.54 4.83 -4.79
CA PRO A 228 -4.85 4.99 -6.08
C PRO A 228 -5.40 6.12 -6.95
N PHE A 229 -6.73 6.27 -7.02
CA PHE A 229 -7.38 7.34 -7.78
C PHE A 229 -6.97 8.73 -7.27
N ALA A 230 -7.04 8.95 -5.95
CA ALA A 230 -6.64 10.21 -5.33
C ALA A 230 -5.16 10.52 -5.58
N MET A 231 -4.28 9.52 -5.42
CA MET A 231 -2.85 9.70 -5.65
C MET A 231 -2.55 10.04 -7.12
N LEU A 232 -3.22 9.39 -8.07
CA LEU A 232 -3.08 9.70 -9.51
C LEU A 232 -3.63 11.09 -9.86
N ALA A 233 -4.79 11.46 -9.33
CA ALA A 233 -5.43 12.76 -9.57
C ALA A 233 -4.68 13.95 -8.94
N SER A 234 -3.94 13.71 -7.86
CA SER A 234 -3.25 14.76 -7.09
C SER A 234 -2.29 15.60 -7.93
N ARG A 235 -2.13 16.86 -7.53
CA ARG A 235 -1.28 17.82 -8.23
C ARG A 235 0.21 17.66 -7.93
N PHE A 236 0.57 16.90 -6.91
CA PHE A 236 1.96 16.82 -6.43
C PHE A 236 2.84 16.00 -7.36
N GLN A 237 4.10 16.42 -7.50
CA GLN A 237 5.14 15.64 -8.18
C GLN A 237 5.52 14.44 -7.32
N LYS A 238 5.74 14.69 -6.04
CA LYS A 238 6.07 13.70 -5.01
C LYS A 238 4.91 13.65 -4.03
N ALA A 239 4.11 12.59 -4.08
CA ALA A 239 2.90 12.48 -3.30
C ALA A 239 3.11 11.53 -2.11
N ILE A 240 2.60 11.93 -0.95
CA ILE A 240 2.50 11.11 0.26
C ILE A 240 1.02 10.83 0.48
N LEU A 241 0.56 9.64 0.14
CA LEU A 241 -0.79 9.19 0.47
C LEU A 241 -0.86 8.83 1.95
N VAL A 242 -1.83 9.40 2.67
CA VAL A 242 -2.00 9.24 4.12
C VAL A 242 -3.46 8.92 4.42
N ASP A 243 -3.72 7.84 5.15
CA ASP A 243 -5.08 7.57 5.66
C ASP A 243 -5.50 8.61 6.70
N ALA A 244 -6.80 8.86 6.80
CA ALA A 244 -7.36 9.77 7.80
C ALA A 244 -6.93 9.42 9.23
N ASP A 245 -6.66 8.15 9.53
CA ASP A 245 -6.23 7.66 10.84
C ASP A 245 -4.76 7.19 10.88
N THR A 246 -3.95 7.61 9.91
CA THR A 246 -2.49 7.46 9.97
C THR A 246 -1.88 8.64 10.70
N ILE A 247 -1.25 8.39 11.85
CA ILE A 247 -0.60 9.43 12.66
C ILE A 247 0.92 9.30 12.54
N PHE A 248 1.57 10.35 12.05
CA PHE A 248 3.02 10.44 12.04
C PHE A 248 3.57 10.68 13.45
N LEU A 249 4.71 10.07 13.75
CA LEU A 249 5.51 10.30 14.95
C LEU A 249 6.81 11.06 14.64
N GLN A 250 7.04 11.37 13.36
CA GLN A 250 8.13 12.21 12.89
C GLN A 250 7.62 13.09 11.74
N ARG A 251 8.21 14.27 11.55
CA ARG A 251 7.81 15.19 10.49
C ARG A 251 8.12 14.60 9.09
N PRO A 252 7.14 14.52 8.16
CA PRO A 252 7.33 13.85 6.87
C PRO A 252 7.96 14.74 5.77
N ASP A 253 8.09 16.05 6.00
CA ASP A 253 8.41 17.08 4.98
C ASP A 253 9.64 16.77 4.11
N THR A 254 10.70 16.23 4.73
CA THR A 254 11.99 15.99 4.07
C THR A 254 12.21 14.54 3.68
N TYR A 255 11.22 13.65 3.83
CA TYR A 255 11.46 12.21 3.74
C TYR A 255 11.87 11.75 2.32
N PHE A 256 11.37 12.41 1.26
CA PHE A 256 11.86 12.20 -0.11
C PHE A 256 13.33 12.62 -0.30
N ASP A 257 13.85 13.49 0.57
CA ASP A 257 15.22 13.98 0.56
C ASP A 257 16.12 13.28 1.59
N ASP A 258 15.58 12.58 2.58
CA ASP A 258 16.37 11.92 3.62
C ASP A 258 16.51 10.41 3.38
N ASP A 259 15.49 9.75 2.84
CA ASP A 259 15.50 8.31 2.62
C ASP A 259 16.13 7.95 1.26
N ILE A 260 17.31 7.31 1.31
CA ILE A 260 18.09 6.96 0.11
C ILE A 260 17.34 5.99 -0.81
N HIS A 261 16.57 5.06 -0.25
CA HIS A 261 15.87 4.06 -1.05
C HIS A 261 14.66 4.66 -1.74
N LEU A 262 13.91 5.53 -1.05
CA LEU A 262 12.84 6.31 -1.66
C LEU A 262 13.36 7.20 -2.80
N LYS A 263 14.53 7.83 -2.65
CA LYS A 263 15.17 8.58 -3.75
C LYS A 263 15.49 7.71 -4.95
N GLU A 264 16.06 6.53 -4.70
CA GLU A 264 16.49 5.60 -5.74
C GLU A 264 15.31 5.02 -6.50
N THR A 265 14.31 4.48 -5.82
CA THR A 265 13.17 3.79 -6.46
C THR A 265 12.01 4.72 -6.79
N GLY A 266 11.92 5.89 -6.15
CA GLY A 266 10.76 6.77 -6.23
C GLY A 266 9.53 6.23 -5.50
N THR A 267 9.64 5.14 -4.73
CA THR A 267 8.52 4.58 -3.96
C THR A 267 8.95 4.12 -2.58
N LEU A 268 8.06 4.24 -1.60
CA LEU A 268 8.23 3.68 -0.26
C LEU A 268 6.91 3.11 0.24
N PHE A 269 6.91 1.80 0.47
CA PHE A 269 5.80 1.00 0.99
C PHE A 269 6.14 0.42 2.36
N TYR A 270 5.12 0.01 3.10
CA TYR A 270 5.26 -0.58 4.43
C TYR A 270 4.61 -1.96 4.49
N HIS A 271 5.26 -2.89 5.18
CA HIS A 271 4.73 -4.24 5.31
C HIS A 271 3.55 -4.28 6.28
N ASP A 272 2.51 -5.09 5.99
CA ASP A 272 1.45 -5.44 6.96
C ASP A 272 2.02 -6.41 8.02
N ARG A 273 1.19 -6.77 9.00
CA ARG A 273 1.49 -7.75 10.05
C ARG A 273 1.94 -9.08 9.43
N ALA A 274 2.98 -9.66 10.01
CA ALA A 274 3.51 -10.96 9.61
C ALA A 274 2.63 -12.13 10.10
N VAL A 275 1.44 -12.27 9.50
CA VAL A 275 0.40 -13.22 9.90
C VAL A 275 0.33 -14.39 8.92
N LYS A 276 0.22 -15.61 9.45
CA LYS A 276 0.01 -16.85 8.67
C LYS A 276 -1.43 -17.33 8.78
N GLY A 277 -1.99 -17.85 7.69
CA GLY A 277 -3.13 -18.76 7.76
C GLY A 277 -4.53 -18.13 7.72
N GLY A 278 -4.69 -16.92 7.19
CA GLY A 278 -6.01 -16.44 6.75
C GLY A 278 -6.93 -16.07 7.91
N TYR A 279 -6.50 -15.23 8.85
CA TYR A 279 -7.36 -14.81 9.99
C TYR A 279 -8.61 -14.07 9.52
N THR A 280 -8.58 -13.52 8.30
CA THR A 280 -9.70 -12.77 7.72
C THR A 280 -10.65 -13.63 6.89
N GLY A 281 -10.34 -14.92 6.68
CA GLY A 281 -11.14 -15.82 5.83
C GLY A 281 -10.98 -15.60 4.32
N TRP A 282 -10.11 -14.68 3.90
CA TRP A 282 -9.83 -14.40 2.50
C TRP A 282 -8.69 -15.29 1.96
N ILE A 283 -8.90 -15.71 0.71
CA ILE A 283 -8.20 -16.77 -0.03
C ILE A 283 -6.70 -16.46 -0.19
N ASP A 284 -5.92 -17.53 -0.34
CA ASP A 284 -4.53 -17.69 -0.76
C ASP A 284 -3.97 -16.59 -1.71
N THR A 285 -3.84 -15.35 -1.24
CA THR A 285 -3.34 -14.17 -1.96
C THR A 285 -1.98 -14.46 -2.58
N LEU A 286 -1.09 -15.10 -1.82
CA LEU A 286 0.22 -15.51 -2.30
C LEU A 286 0.13 -16.52 -3.45
N LYS A 287 -0.79 -17.50 -3.41
CA LYS A 287 -0.99 -18.41 -4.53
C LYS A 287 -1.47 -17.66 -5.77
N TRP A 288 -2.45 -16.77 -5.62
CA TRP A 288 -2.90 -15.96 -6.75
C TRP A 288 -1.76 -15.12 -7.35
N ILE A 289 -0.97 -14.44 -6.53
CA ILE A 289 0.21 -13.69 -6.99
C ILE A 289 1.20 -14.60 -7.72
N LYS A 290 1.44 -15.82 -7.23
CA LYS A 290 2.30 -16.80 -7.92
C LYS A 290 1.77 -17.21 -9.28
N GLU A 291 0.45 -17.36 -9.43
CA GLU A 291 -0.18 -17.64 -10.72
C GLU A 291 -0.07 -16.46 -11.68
N VAL A 292 -0.31 -15.23 -11.19
CA VAL A 292 -0.14 -13.99 -11.96
C VAL A 292 1.32 -13.82 -12.43
N LEU A 293 2.28 -14.27 -11.63
CA LEU A 293 3.72 -14.17 -11.91
C LEU A 293 4.33 -15.46 -12.50
N LYS A 294 3.53 -16.48 -12.88
CA LYS A 294 4.04 -17.82 -13.21
C LYS A 294 5.10 -17.86 -14.32
N ASP A 295 4.99 -16.95 -15.29
CA ASP A 295 5.89 -16.83 -16.44
C ASP A 295 6.87 -15.65 -16.30
N ARG A 296 6.98 -15.09 -15.10
CA ARG A 296 7.82 -13.92 -14.80
C ARG A 296 8.83 -14.27 -13.72
N LYS A 297 9.95 -13.55 -13.72
CA LYS A 297 10.96 -13.66 -12.65
C LYS A 297 10.61 -12.64 -11.57
N PRO A 298 10.25 -13.07 -10.34
CA PRO A 298 9.95 -12.13 -9.28
C PRO A 298 11.17 -11.27 -8.90
N SER A 299 10.92 -10.02 -8.51
CA SER A 299 11.94 -9.07 -8.07
C SER A 299 12.70 -9.57 -6.84
N ALA A 300 13.91 -9.02 -6.60
CA ALA A 300 14.66 -9.33 -5.37
C ALA A 300 13.85 -8.96 -4.12
N MET A 301 13.25 -7.76 -4.13
CA MET A 301 12.38 -7.25 -3.08
C MET A 301 11.25 -8.23 -2.73
N LEU A 302 10.53 -8.77 -3.73
CA LEU A 302 9.47 -9.75 -3.48
C LEU A 302 10.02 -11.07 -2.96
N LYS A 303 11.07 -11.63 -3.59
CA LYS A 303 11.61 -12.96 -3.22
C LYS A 303 12.19 -12.99 -1.81
N GLU A 304 12.72 -11.88 -1.34
CA GLU A 304 13.35 -11.75 -0.01
C GLU A 304 12.33 -11.44 1.08
N SER A 305 11.14 -10.95 0.71
CA SER A 305 10.07 -10.66 1.68
C SER A 305 9.66 -11.87 2.52
N ILE A 306 9.25 -11.60 3.76
CA ILE A 306 8.65 -12.62 4.63
C ILE A 306 7.32 -13.10 4.04
N PHE A 307 6.58 -12.22 3.37
CA PHE A 307 5.35 -12.59 2.65
C PHE A 307 5.58 -13.76 1.69
N TRP A 308 6.60 -13.66 0.86
CA TRP A 308 6.93 -14.69 -0.12
C TRP A 308 7.51 -15.95 0.52
N THR A 309 8.47 -15.78 1.44
CA THR A 309 9.26 -16.89 2.00
C THR A 309 8.52 -17.65 3.10
N ALA A 310 7.81 -16.94 3.97
CA ALA A 310 7.06 -17.51 5.08
C ALA A 310 5.58 -17.78 4.77
N LYS A 311 5.07 -17.32 3.62
CA LYS A 311 3.67 -17.47 3.19
C LYS A 311 2.69 -16.70 4.09
N LEU A 312 2.85 -15.37 4.09
CA LEU A 312 1.94 -14.49 4.83
C LEU A 312 0.65 -14.23 4.06
N GLU A 313 -0.35 -13.74 4.77
CA GLU A 313 -1.66 -13.38 4.22
C GLU A 313 -1.61 -12.08 3.41
N HIS A 314 -0.88 -11.09 3.91
CA HIS A 314 -0.79 -9.75 3.32
C HIS A 314 0.67 -9.31 3.23
N GLN A 315 0.97 -8.50 2.22
CA GLN A 315 2.30 -7.92 2.06
C GLN A 315 2.31 -6.45 2.49
N GLN A 316 1.34 -5.64 2.06
CA GLN A 316 1.37 -4.19 2.27
C GLN A 316 0.31 -3.69 3.26
N GLU A 317 0.74 -2.79 4.16
CA GLU A 317 -0.12 -1.82 4.83
C GLU A 317 -0.09 -0.51 4.03
N SER A 318 -1.26 -0.03 3.61
CA SER A 318 -1.41 1.10 2.67
C SER A 318 -1.93 2.36 3.34
N GLY A 319 -1.92 2.42 4.69
CA GLY A 319 -2.18 3.64 5.44
C GLY A 319 -1.18 4.77 5.18
N LEU A 320 -0.02 4.44 4.62
CA LEU A 320 1.01 5.38 4.18
C LEU A 320 1.71 4.88 2.91
N VAL A 321 1.74 5.69 1.85
CA VAL A 321 2.41 5.36 0.58
C VAL A 321 3.11 6.60 0.02
N PHE A 322 4.40 6.48 -0.32
CA PHE A 322 5.15 7.55 -1.00
C PHE A 322 5.37 7.16 -2.46
N MET A 323 5.09 8.09 -3.40
CA MET A 323 5.43 7.92 -4.82
C MET A 323 5.92 9.22 -5.44
N ASP A 324 7.10 9.15 -6.08
CA ASP A 324 7.66 10.19 -6.94
C ASP A 324 7.14 9.99 -8.37
N LYS A 325 6.06 10.71 -8.68
CA LYS A 325 5.41 10.66 -9.99
C LYS A 325 6.23 11.32 -11.09
N GLN A 326 7.35 11.99 -10.78
CA GLN A 326 8.26 12.50 -11.82
C GLN A 326 8.94 11.36 -12.57
N LYS A 327 9.12 10.20 -11.92
CA LYS A 327 9.68 9.02 -12.57
C LYS A 327 8.60 8.36 -13.46
N PRO A 328 8.83 8.20 -14.78
CA PRO A 328 7.83 7.64 -15.69
C PRO A 328 7.32 6.25 -15.30
N ASP A 329 8.20 5.40 -14.80
CA ASP A 329 7.90 4.04 -14.37
C ASP A 329 7.03 4.01 -13.11
N VAL A 330 7.28 4.91 -12.15
CA VAL A 330 6.45 5.10 -10.96
C VAL A 330 5.08 5.68 -11.32
N PHE A 331 5.03 6.64 -12.25
CA PHE A 331 3.78 7.22 -12.71
C PHE A 331 2.90 6.22 -13.45
N THR A 332 3.48 5.44 -14.36
CA THR A 332 2.74 4.43 -15.13
C THR A 332 2.34 3.22 -14.28
N SER A 333 3.17 2.83 -13.29
CA SER A 333 2.75 1.82 -12.30
C SER A 333 1.58 2.33 -11.45
N LEU A 334 1.55 3.61 -11.07
CA LEU A 334 0.39 4.21 -10.40
C LEU A 334 -0.86 4.23 -11.29
N MET A 335 -0.72 4.52 -12.60
CA MET A 335 -1.84 4.36 -13.54
C MET A 335 -2.38 2.93 -13.49
N PHE A 336 -1.50 1.93 -13.54
CA PHE A 336 -1.90 0.52 -13.50
C PHE A 336 -2.52 0.09 -12.16
N ALA A 337 -1.98 0.55 -11.04
CA ALA A 337 -2.59 0.38 -9.72
C ALA A 337 -4.01 0.96 -9.71
N THR A 338 -4.21 2.15 -10.29
CA THR A 338 -5.54 2.77 -10.41
C THR A 338 -6.48 1.96 -11.30
N TRP A 339 -6.00 1.40 -12.42
CA TRP A 339 -6.80 0.51 -13.27
C TRP A 339 -7.26 -0.75 -12.54
N MET A 340 -6.39 -1.38 -11.74
CA MET A 340 -6.74 -2.57 -10.94
C MET A 340 -7.88 -2.30 -9.94
N ASN A 341 -8.12 -1.03 -9.63
CA ASN A 341 -9.14 -0.55 -8.70
C ASN A 341 -10.42 -0.07 -9.40
N THR A 342 -10.47 -0.04 -10.74
CA THR A 342 -11.72 0.21 -11.49
C THR A 342 -12.75 -0.88 -11.23
N LYS A 343 -14.05 -0.57 -11.36
CA LYS A 343 -15.15 -1.44 -10.93
C LYS A 343 -15.03 -2.87 -11.43
N ALA A 344 -14.89 -3.05 -12.74
CA ALA A 344 -14.78 -4.37 -13.36
C ALA A 344 -13.53 -5.11 -12.86
N ALA A 345 -12.34 -4.50 -12.93
CA ALA A 345 -11.10 -5.13 -12.48
C ALA A 345 -11.17 -5.54 -10.99
N ARG A 346 -11.65 -4.63 -10.14
CA ARG A 346 -11.85 -4.81 -8.71
C ARG A 346 -12.79 -5.97 -8.41
N GLU A 347 -14.03 -5.88 -8.86
CA GLU A 347 -15.12 -6.76 -8.42
C GLU A 347 -15.10 -8.11 -9.13
N GLU A 348 -14.66 -8.15 -10.38
CA GLU A 348 -14.66 -9.37 -11.17
C GLU A 348 -13.39 -10.18 -11.00
N TYR A 349 -12.27 -9.56 -10.58
CA TYR A 349 -10.98 -10.23 -10.53
C TYR A 349 -10.15 -9.92 -9.27
N VAL A 350 -9.68 -8.69 -9.11
CA VAL A 350 -8.61 -8.33 -8.16
C VAL A 350 -9.04 -8.55 -6.70
N TYR A 351 -10.16 -7.96 -6.26
CA TYR A 351 -10.59 -8.05 -4.85
C TYR A 351 -11.15 -9.43 -4.46
N LYS A 352 -11.27 -10.37 -5.41
CA LYS A 352 -11.52 -11.78 -5.08
C LYS A 352 -10.29 -12.45 -4.44
N HIS A 353 -9.12 -11.83 -4.57
CA HIS A 353 -7.84 -12.39 -4.15
C HIS A 353 -7.05 -11.53 -3.16
N ILE A 354 -7.41 -10.26 -2.99
CA ILE A 354 -6.74 -9.33 -2.08
C ILE A 354 -7.75 -8.56 -1.24
N PHE A 355 -7.27 -8.00 -0.12
CA PHE A 355 -8.10 -7.18 0.77
C PHE A 355 -7.98 -5.70 0.39
N GLY A 356 -8.95 -5.20 -0.38
CA GLY A 356 -8.97 -3.81 -0.81
C GLY A 356 -7.83 -3.46 -1.76
N ASP A 357 -7.46 -2.18 -1.78
CA ASP A 357 -6.49 -1.61 -2.71
C ASP A 357 -5.04 -1.89 -2.30
N LYS A 358 -4.80 -2.33 -1.06
CA LYS A 358 -3.47 -2.28 -0.42
C LYS A 358 -2.37 -3.02 -1.18
N GLU A 359 -2.69 -4.14 -1.82
CA GLU A 359 -1.70 -4.92 -2.57
C GLU A 359 -1.47 -4.38 -4.00
N THR A 360 -2.31 -3.45 -4.48
CA THR A 360 -2.29 -3.00 -5.88
C THR A 360 -1.12 -2.08 -6.20
N PHE A 361 -0.61 -1.31 -5.24
CA PHE A 361 0.53 -0.39 -5.45
C PHE A 361 1.81 -1.15 -5.80
N TRP A 362 2.25 -2.05 -4.91
CA TRP A 362 3.47 -2.82 -5.14
C TRP A 362 3.29 -3.85 -6.26
N LEU A 363 2.10 -4.45 -6.39
CA LEU A 363 1.84 -5.42 -7.46
C LEU A 363 1.91 -4.76 -8.83
N ALA A 364 1.44 -3.52 -8.97
CA ALA A 364 1.62 -2.77 -10.21
C ALA A 364 3.11 -2.60 -10.53
N CYS A 365 3.93 -2.18 -9.55
CA CYS A 365 5.37 -2.04 -9.73
C CYS A 365 6.04 -3.35 -10.13
N GLU A 366 5.70 -4.46 -9.47
CA GLU A 366 6.22 -5.80 -9.80
C GLU A 366 5.87 -6.20 -11.24
N LEU A 367 4.63 -5.94 -11.68
CA LEU A 367 4.12 -6.30 -13.00
C LEU A 367 4.56 -5.34 -14.12
N THR A 368 5.00 -4.13 -13.80
CA THR A 368 5.62 -3.19 -14.76
C THR A 368 7.15 -3.26 -14.73
N SER A 369 7.72 -4.05 -13.81
CA SER A 369 9.17 -4.09 -13.54
C SER A 369 9.75 -2.75 -13.10
N THR A 370 8.90 -1.89 -12.53
CA THR A 370 9.29 -0.64 -11.87
C THR A 370 9.99 -0.98 -10.56
N PRO A 371 11.22 -0.49 -10.30
CA PRO A 371 11.88 -0.66 -9.02
C PRO A 371 11.01 -0.09 -7.89
N TYR A 372 10.88 -0.85 -6.80
CA TYR A 372 10.13 -0.41 -5.63
C TYR A 372 10.80 -0.81 -4.33
N TYR A 373 10.49 -0.07 -3.26
CA TYR A 373 11.08 -0.29 -1.96
C TYR A 373 10.02 -0.47 -0.87
N PHE A 374 10.18 -1.53 -0.08
CA PHE A 374 9.51 -1.67 1.21
C PHE A 374 10.49 -1.29 2.32
N ASN A 375 10.01 -0.55 3.32
CA ASN A 375 10.72 -0.43 4.58
C ASN A 375 10.98 -1.84 5.14
N PRO A 376 12.21 -2.15 5.60
CA PRO A 376 12.58 -3.52 5.95
C PRO A 376 11.89 -4.02 7.22
N PHE A 377 11.40 -3.12 8.08
CA PHE A 377 10.70 -3.47 9.30
C PHE A 377 9.23 -3.77 9.01
N TYR A 378 8.75 -4.90 9.53
CA TYR A 378 7.33 -5.26 9.48
C TYR A 378 6.51 -4.45 10.48
N THR A 379 5.17 -4.53 10.40
CA THR A 379 4.28 -3.91 11.38
C THR A 379 4.59 -4.41 12.79
N GLY A 380 4.87 -3.47 13.70
CA GLY A 380 4.89 -3.65 15.15
C GLY A 380 3.58 -3.21 15.81
N MET A 381 3.59 -3.12 17.13
CA MET A 381 2.45 -2.67 17.93
C MET A 381 2.85 -1.53 18.84
N ILE A 382 2.00 -0.52 18.99
CA ILE A 382 2.11 0.51 20.03
C ILE A 382 0.83 0.50 20.88
N GLY A 383 0.94 0.67 22.19
CA GLY A 383 -0.17 0.56 23.13
C GLY A 383 0.31 0.68 24.58
N HIS A 384 -0.45 0.08 25.49
CA HIS A 384 -0.09 0.02 26.91
C HIS A 384 0.31 -1.40 27.29
N TYR A 385 1.48 -1.54 27.92
CA TYR A 385 1.92 -2.81 28.47
C TYR A 385 1.76 -2.85 29.99
N GLU A 386 0.92 -3.76 30.49
CA GLU A 386 0.84 -4.05 31.92
C GLU A 386 2.03 -4.91 32.35
N ALA A 387 2.79 -4.47 33.35
CA ALA A 387 3.99 -5.16 33.80
C ALA A 387 3.70 -6.61 34.22
N GLY A 388 4.37 -7.57 33.56
CA GLY A 388 4.17 -9.00 33.79
C GLY A 388 3.08 -9.64 32.94
N ALA A 389 2.37 -8.86 32.12
CA ALA A 389 1.45 -9.40 31.12
C ALA A 389 2.21 -10.23 30.06
N LYS A 390 1.54 -11.27 29.56
CA LYS A 390 2.09 -12.16 28.52
C LYS A 390 1.87 -11.62 27.10
N GLU A 391 0.92 -10.72 26.95
CA GLU A 391 0.52 -10.15 25.67
C GLU A 391 0.27 -8.65 25.85
N MET A 392 0.49 -7.91 24.76
CA MET A 392 0.06 -6.52 24.62
C MET A 392 -1.01 -6.50 23.53
N CYS A 393 -2.09 -5.75 23.74
CA CYS A 393 -3.21 -5.67 22.82
C CYS A 393 -3.49 -4.23 22.45
N SER A 394 -3.74 -3.98 21.16
CA SER A 394 -3.97 -2.64 20.62
C SER A 394 -4.68 -2.73 19.28
N VAL A 395 -5.31 -1.63 18.85
CA VAL A 395 -5.72 -1.46 17.45
C VAL A 395 -4.64 -0.74 16.63
N GLN A 396 -3.69 -0.08 17.29
CA GLN A 396 -2.65 0.70 16.64
C GLN A 396 -1.53 -0.18 16.08
N LEU A 397 -1.28 -0.01 14.79
CA LEU A 397 -0.22 -0.68 14.05
C LEU A 397 0.96 0.26 13.94
N LEU A 398 2.08 -0.07 14.57
CA LEU A 398 3.26 0.77 14.56
C LEU A 398 4.18 0.42 13.39
N HIS A 399 4.66 1.43 12.69
CA HIS A 399 5.68 1.30 11.66
C HIS A 399 6.91 2.14 12.00
N LEU A 400 8.08 1.60 11.68
CA LEU A 400 9.37 2.21 11.98
C LEU A 400 9.95 2.91 10.73
N ASP A 401 10.84 3.86 10.93
CA ASP A 401 11.69 4.41 9.87
C ASP A 401 12.80 3.41 9.49
N SER A 402 13.63 3.76 8.50
CA SER A 402 14.75 2.92 8.06
C SER A 402 15.83 2.75 9.15
N GLY A 403 15.86 3.62 10.16
CA GLY A 403 16.73 3.53 11.34
C GLY A 403 16.17 2.68 12.48
N GLY A 404 14.93 2.18 12.37
CA GLY A 404 14.26 1.37 13.40
C GLY A 404 13.65 2.19 14.54
N SER A 405 13.40 3.49 14.34
CA SER A 405 12.67 4.34 15.30
C SER A 405 11.18 4.44 14.93
N PRO A 406 10.27 4.60 15.91
CA PRO A 406 8.84 4.84 15.64
C PRO A 406 8.64 5.98 14.64
N PHE A 407 7.95 5.72 13.52
CA PHE A 407 7.78 6.69 12.44
C PHE A 407 6.32 7.08 12.22
N TRP A 408 5.41 6.12 12.19
CA TRP A 408 3.97 6.38 12.09
C TRP A 408 3.18 5.21 12.63
N LEU A 409 1.91 5.45 12.93
CA LEU A 409 0.95 4.42 13.29
C LEU A 409 -0.33 4.51 12.47
N ASN A 410 -0.95 3.38 12.17
CA ASN A 410 -2.34 3.31 11.71
C ASN A 410 -3.27 3.00 12.89
N GLY A 411 -4.55 3.39 12.82
CA GLY A 411 -5.55 3.16 13.86
C GLY A 411 -5.96 4.41 14.63
N GLY A 412 -5.33 5.56 14.37
CA GLY A 412 -5.61 6.84 15.01
C GLY A 412 -5.23 6.91 16.49
N LEU A 413 -5.55 8.05 17.12
CA LEU A 413 -5.27 8.31 18.54
C LEU A 413 -6.34 7.75 19.49
N ARG A 414 -7.50 7.35 18.97
CA ARG A 414 -8.59 6.73 19.75
C ARG A 414 -8.19 5.35 20.26
N GLU A 415 -8.67 4.97 21.44
CA GLU A 415 -8.51 3.60 21.95
C GLU A 415 -9.05 2.59 20.94
N ASN A 416 -10.20 2.89 20.33
CA ASN A 416 -10.73 2.14 19.21
C ASN A 416 -11.65 2.99 18.33
N LYS A 417 -11.19 3.32 17.12
CA LYS A 417 -11.98 4.11 16.14
C LYS A 417 -13.33 3.48 15.78
N ARG A 418 -13.45 2.15 15.83
CA ARG A 418 -14.73 1.47 15.55
C ARG A 418 -15.72 1.66 16.68
N LEU A 419 -15.26 1.60 17.93
CA LEU A 419 -16.12 1.84 19.10
C LEU A 419 -16.50 3.32 19.22
N ASP A 420 -15.63 4.24 18.82
CA ASP A 420 -15.98 5.65 18.65
C ASP A 420 -17.13 5.81 17.64
N GLN A 421 -16.96 5.27 16.43
CA GLN A 421 -17.94 5.39 15.35
C GLN A 421 -19.28 4.66 15.63
N GLU A 422 -19.26 3.52 16.31
CA GLU A 422 -20.44 2.68 16.53
C GLU A 422 -21.16 2.99 17.86
N LEU A 423 -20.40 3.36 18.90
CA LEU A 423 -20.90 3.50 20.28
C LEU A 423 -20.65 4.89 20.89
N GLY A 424 -19.94 5.79 20.18
CA GLY A 424 -19.56 7.10 20.71
C GLY A 424 -18.49 7.04 21.80
N GLN A 425 -17.71 5.95 21.88
CA GLN A 425 -16.64 5.82 22.85
C GLN A 425 -15.39 6.60 22.39
N LYS A 426 -15.26 7.83 22.87
CA LYS A 426 -14.23 8.80 22.44
C LYS A 426 -12.91 8.71 23.22
N ASP A 427 -12.69 7.65 24.00
CA ASP A 427 -11.47 7.50 24.79
C ASP A 427 -10.22 7.48 23.89
N PHE A 428 -9.15 8.12 24.35
CA PHE A 428 -7.85 8.09 23.69
C PHE A 428 -7.06 6.85 24.11
N ALA A 429 -6.27 6.32 23.18
CA ALA A 429 -5.40 5.18 23.44
C ALA A 429 -4.29 5.59 24.42
N THR A 430 -3.95 4.69 25.35
CA THR A 430 -2.75 4.84 26.17
C THR A 430 -1.57 4.25 25.39
N LEU A 431 -0.69 5.11 24.86
CA LEU A 431 0.42 4.75 23.98
C LEU A 431 1.76 4.92 24.71
N THR A 432 2.01 4.09 25.71
CA THR A 432 3.19 4.17 26.60
C THR A 432 4.31 3.20 26.21
N ASP A 433 3.99 2.18 25.42
CA ASP A 433 4.88 1.06 25.12
C ASP A 433 4.72 0.63 23.66
N TYR A 434 5.76 0.03 23.11
CA TYR A 434 5.70 -0.56 21.79
C TYR A 434 6.54 -1.83 21.67
N ILE A 435 6.09 -2.72 20.79
CA ILE A 435 6.79 -3.95 20.40
C ILE A 435 7.15 -3.78 18.92
N PRO A 436 8.43 -3.54 18.58
CA PRO A 436 8.84 -3.49 17.19
C PRO A 436 8.81 -4.89 16.57
N ALA A 437 8.47 -4.96 15.28
CA ALA A 437 8.74 -6.13 14.46
C ALA A 437 10.07 -5.95 13.72
N GLY A 438 10.84 -7.04 13.62
CA GLY A 438 12.12 -7.02 12.93
C GLY A 438 11.99 -7.23 11.42
N VAL A 439 13.12 -7.55 10.81
CA VAL A 439 13.26 -7.76 9.35
C VAL A 439 13.22 -9.24 8.96
N THR A 440 13.38 -10.13 9.93
CA THR A 440 13.35 -11.60 9.74
C THR A 440 12.11 -12.23 10.36
N TRP A 441 11.75 -13.44 9.91
CA TRP A 441 10.62 -14.20 10.47
C TRP A 441 10.76 -14.48 11.99
N ALA A 442 11.98 -14.71 12.48
CA ALA A 442 12.22 -15.01 13.89
C ALA A 442 11.97 -13.80 14.81
N GLU A 443 12.05 -12.59 14.27
CA GLU A 443 11.84 -11.33 14.97
C GLU A 443 10.39 -10.85 14.88
N GLN A 444 9.48 -11.60 14.27
CA GLN A 444 8.09 -11.17 14.14
C GLN A 444 7.33 -11.39 15.45
N PRO A 445 6.48 -10.44 15.89
CA PRO A 445 5.55 -10.68 16.98
C PRO A 445 4.47 -11.69 16.54
N ARG A 446 3.96 -12.46 17.50
CA ARG A 446 2.92 -13.47 17.29
C ARG A 446 1.56 -12.82 17.40
N TRP A 447 1.04 -12.40 16.25
CA TRP A 447 -0.26 -11.77 16.13
C TRP A 447 -1.42 -12.73 16.42
N ARG A 448 -2.40 -12.25 17.18
CA ARG A 448 -3.65 -12.92 17.45
C ARG A 448 -4.79 -11.92 17.32
N TYR A 449 -5.67 -12.14 16.34
CA TYR A 449 -6.87 -11.33 16.19
C TYR A 449 -7.83 -11.56 17.35
N MET A 450 -8.40 -10.47 17.87
CA MET A 450 -9.43 -10.47 18.90
C MET A 450 -10.78 -10.08 18.27
N LYS A 451 -11.54 -9.20 18.90
CA LYS A 451 -12.78 -8.64 18.36
C LYS A 451 -12.58 -7.16 18.04
N ASN A 452 -13.45 -6.61 17.19
CA ASN A 452 -13.54 -5.17 16.92
C ASN A 452 -12.21 -4.54 16.48
N GLY A 453 -11.44 -5.25 15.66
CA GLY A 453 -10.16 -4.74 15.14
C GLY A 453 -8.98 -4.82 16.12
N VAL A 454 -9.18 -5.26 17.36
CA VAL A 454 -8.08 -5.42 18.33
C VAL A 454 -7.23 -6.62 17.94
N PHE A 455 -5.91 -6.44 18.00
CA PHE A 455 -4.95 -7.53 17.90
C PHE A 455 -4.10 -7.59 19.17
N CYS A 456 -3.67 -8.79 19.53
CA CYS A 456 -2.69 -9.00 20.59
C CYS A 456 -1.40 -9.60 20.04
N THR A 457 -0.27 -9.30 20.67
CA THR A 457 1.04 -9.88 20.35
C THR A 457 1.75 -10.37 21.61
N ASP A 458 2.70 -11.31 21.46
CA ASP A 458 3.51 -11.78 22.58
C ASP A 458 4.40 -10.67 23.13
N ALA A 459 4.17 -10.30 24.39
CA ALA A 459 4.90 -9.25 25.08
C ALA A 459 6.06 -9.84 25.87
N LYS A 460 7.09 -10.29 25.15
CA LYS A 460 8.33 -10.74 25.81
C LYS A 460 9.02 -9.52 26.45
N PRO A 461 9.42 -9.59 27.73
CA PRO A 461 9.96 -8.42 28.45
C PRO A 461 11.18 -7.76 27.78
N ASP A 462 11.98 -8.51 27.03
CA ASP A 462 13.13 -8.01 26.26
C ASP A 462 12.77 -7.30 24.95
N ARG A 463 11.51 -7.44 24.50
CA ARG A 463 11.00 -6.83 23.26
C ARG A 463 10.11 -5.62 23.49
N VAL A 464 9.46 -5.52 24.65
CA VAL A 464 8.66 -4.35 25.00
C VAL A 464 9.61 -3.18 25.23
N LYS A 465 9.44 -2.14 24.44
CA LYS A 465 10.18 -0.89 24.57
C LYS A 465 9.24 0.17 25.10
N SER A 466 9.70 0.92 26.09
CA SER A 466 8.96 2.06 26.58
C SER A 466 9.06 3.22 25.58
N VAL A 467 7.97 3.96 25.47
CA VAL A 467 7.90 5.26 24.79
C VAL A 467 8.56 6.36 25.63
N GLU A 468 8.92 6.11 26.90
CA GLU A 468 9.50 7.05 27.90
C GLU A 468 10.84 7.73 27.53
N LYS A 469 11.29 7.65 26.27
CA LYS A 469 12.14 8.75 25.76
C LYS A 469 11.30 10.03 25.85
N ALA A 470 11.74 10.97 26.69
CA ALA A 470 11.00 12.20 27.02
C ALA A 470 10.41 12.94 25.79
N GLU A 471 11.08 12.86 24.65
CA GLU A 471 10.63 13.46 23.39
C GLU A 471 9.38 12.78 22.80
N LEU A 472 9.33 11.43 22.76
CA LEU A 472 8.21 10.72 22.14
C LEU A 472 6.98 10.70 23.04
N THR A 473 7.16 10.61 24.37
CA THR A 473 6.06 10.77 25.32
C THR A 473 5.41 12.14 25.17
N LYS A 474 6.22 13.21 25.19
CA LYS A 474 5.71 14.58 25.04
C LYS A 474 5.02 14.77 23.68
N LEU A 475 5.59 14.20 22.61
CA LEU A 475 4.97 14.24 21.29
C LEU A 475 3.55 13.68 21.30
N ILE A 476 3.36 12.48 21.87
CA ILE A 476 2.04 11.84 21.95
C ILE A 476 1.08 12.63 22.84
N GLU A 477 1.56 13.19 23.96
CA GLU A 477 0.76 14.07 24.82
C GLU A 477 0.27 15.30 24.05
N ASP A 478 1.16 15.97 23.31
CA ASP A 478 0.82 17.14 22.48
C ASP A 478 -0.18 16.76 21.37
N MET A 479 -0.07 15.55 20.78
CA MET A 479 -1.06 15.02 19.82
C MET A 479 -2.44 14.80 20.45
N ILE A 480 -2.49 14.23 21.65
CA ILE A 480 -3.76 14.02 22.37
C ILE A 480 -4.41 15.36 22.76
N ILE A 481 -3.61 16.37 23.11
CA ILE A 481 -4.10 17.73 23.37
C ILE A 481 -4.76 18.30 22.11
N GLU A 482 -4.08 18.25 20.96
CA GLU A 482 -4.65 18.73 19.70
C GLU A 482 -5.91 17.95 19.29
N ALA A 483 -5.92 16.63 19.50
CA ALA A 483 -7.08 15.81 19.21
C ALA A 483 -8.26 16.11 20.15
N THR A 484 -8.00 16.45 21.41
CA THR A 484 -9.01 16.90 22.36
C THR A 484 -9.61 18.25 21.93
N GLU A 485 -8.82 19.15 21.35
CA GLU A 485 -9.34 20.39 20.79
C GLU A 485 -10.24 20.14 19.56
N VAL A 486 -9.91 19.17 18.70
CA VAL A 486 -10.81 18.73 17.61
C VAL A 486 -12.16 18.29 18.16
N ASP A 487 -12.16 17.49 19.23
CA ASP A 487 -13.41 16.97 19.82
C ASP A 487 -14.28 18.08 20.39
N LYS A 488 -13.66 19.16 20.91
CA LYS A 488 -14.39 20.34 21.37
C LYS A 488 -14.98 21.14 20.20
N MET A 489 -14.27 21.21 19.07
CA MET A 489 -14.77 21.86 17.85
C MET A 489 -15.92 21.06 17.22
N PHE A 490 -15.83 19.73 17.25
CA PHE A 490 -16.78 18.82 16.59
C PHE A 490 -17.31 17.77 17.58
N PRO A 491 -18.21 18.16 18.51
CA PRO A 491 -18.67 17.28 19.58
C PRO A 491 -19.59 16.15 19.11
N ASN A 492 -20.15 16.25 17.89
CA ASN A 492 -21.16 15.32 17.35
C ASN A 492 -20.56 14.34 16.34
#